data_AF-A0A0B6Z3P6-F1
#
_entry.id   AF-A0A0B6Z3P6-F1
#
_cell.length_a   1.000
_cell.length_b   1.000
_cell.length_c   1.000
_cell.angle_alpha   90.00
_cell.angle_beta   90.00
_cell.angle_gamma   90.00
#
_symmetry.space_group_name_H-M   'P 1'
#
loop_
_entity.id
_entity.type
_entity.pdbx_description
1 polymer ?
#
loop_
_entity_poly.entity_id
_entity_poly.type
_entity_poly.pdbx_seq_one_letter_code
_entity_poly.pdbx_strand_id
1 'polypeptide(L)'
;MADFPMMSRISSVGLLQCLKACVLFHVFSSYGQCLNLNTACIEVKKAYTEKGFDENEVPITAISGADLSICLHTETCCTRSMEDKLTSLSRKEHTRQLDESFKILKT
;
A
#
# COMPACT_ATOMS: atom_id res chain seq x y z
N MET A 1 21.08 0.23 -5.65
CA MET A 1 21.99 -0.85 -5.21
C MET A 1 21.20 -1.82 -4.36
N ALA A 2 20.57 -2.80 -5.01
CA ALA A 2 20.25 -4.11 -4.48
C ALA A 2 20.22 -4.98 -5.75
N ASP A 3 21.42 -5.47 -6.05
CA ASP A 3 21.77 -6.32 -7.17
C ASP A 3 20.89 -7.58 -7.11
N PHE A 4 20.21 -7.92 -8.21
CA PHE A 4 19.50 -9.20 -8.37
C PHE A 4 20.37 -10.15 -9.23
N PRO A 5 21.34 -10.88 -8.67
CA PRO A 5 22.04 -11.92 -9.41
C PRO A 5 21.44 -13.29 -9.04
N MET A 6 20.36 -13.70 -9.71
CA MET A 6 19.95 -15.12 -9.59
C MET A 6 19.18 -15.64 -10.81
N MET A 7 19.42 -15.09 -12.01
CA MET A 7 18.80 -15.62 -13.25
C MET A 7 19.74 -16.53 -14.07
N SER A 8 20.82 -17.07 -13.48
CA SER A 8 21.89 -17.74 -14.26
C SER A 8 22.27 -19.17 -13.83
N ARG A 9 21.49 -19.85 -12.97
CA ARG A 9 21.77 -21.28 -12.60
C ARG A 9 20.57 -22.22 -12.78
N ILE A 10 19.74 -21.98 -13.79
CA ILE A 10 18.58 -22.84 -14.09
C ILE A 10 19.03 -24.17 -14.75
N SER A 11 20.26 -24.26 -15.26
CA SER A 11 20.67 -25.37 -16.15
C SER A 11 21.06 -26.70 -15.48
N SER A 12 21.01 -26.85 -14.15
CA SER A 12 21.47 -28.09 -13.49
C SER A 12 20.74 -28.48 -12.20
N VAL A 13 19.59 -27.87 -11.91
CA VAL A 13 18.95 -27.95 -10.59
C VAL A 13 17.71 -28.85 -10.67
N GLY A 14 17.75 -30.02 -10.02
CA GLY A 14 16.68 -31.03 -10.07
C GLY A 14 15.35 -30.57 -9.46
N LEU A 15 14.25 -31.25 -9.84
CA LEU A 15 12.86 -30.91 -9.47
C LEU A 15 12.64 -30.65 -7.97
N LEU A 16 13.33 -31.40 -7.10
CA LEU A 16 13.24 -31.27 -5.64
C LEU A 16 13.88 -29.97 -5.11
N GLN A 17 14.91 -29.47 -5.79
CA GLN A 17 15.61 -28.24 -5.43
C GLN A 17 14.83 -26.99 -5.89
N CYS A 18 14.09 -27.10 -7.00
CA CYS A 18 13.16 -26.06 -7.46
C CYS A 18 12.01 -25.86 -6.47
N LEU A 19 11.41 -26.95 -5.97
CA LEU A 19 10.32 -26.88 -4.99
C LEU A 19 10.77 -26.15 -3.71
N LYS A 20 11.97 -26.48 -3.20
CA LYS A 20 12.54 -25.80 -2.03
C LYS A 20 12.83 -24.32 -2.31
N ALA A 21 13.37 -23.99 -3.48
CA ALA A 21 13.62 -22.60 -3.86
C ALA A 21 12.32 -21.79 -3.97
N CYS A 22 11.25 -22.36 -4.55
CA CYS A 22 9.95 -21.70 -4.62
C CYS A 22 9.35 -21.47 -3.24
N VAL A 23 9.37 -22.48 -2.36
CA VAL A 23 8.85 -22.33 -0.98
C VAL A 23 9.65 -21.29 -0.23
N LEU A 24 10.99 -21.31 -0.30
CA LEU A 24 11.83 -20.28 0.31
C LEU A 24 11.56 -18.89 -0.28
N PHE A 25 11.39 -18.76 -1.59
CA PHE A 25 11.09 -17.46 -2.22
C PHE A 25 9.73 -16.89 -1.78
N HIS A 26 8.69 -17.74 -1.67
CA HIS A 26 7.38 -17.35 -1.16
C HIS A 26 7.42 -17.00 0.33
N VAL A 27 8.17 -17.77 1.12
CA VAL A 27 8.43 -17.52 2.55
C VAL A 27 9.15 -16.17 2.68
N PHE A 28 10.28 -15.94 2.00
CA PHE A 28 11.02 -14.67 2.03
C PHE A 28 10.19 -13.44 1.62
N SER A 29 9.24 -13.58 0.68
CA SER A 29 8.34 -12.47 0.30
C SER A 29 7.30 -12.13 1.38
N SER A 30 6.94 -13.05 2.28
CA SER A 30 5.95 -12.78 3.32
C SER A 30 6.53 -12.20 4.62
N TYR A 31 7.86 -12.25 4.82
CA TYR A 31 8.53 -11.63 5.99
C TYR A 31 8.91 -10.16 5.76
N GLY A 32 8.69 -9.60 4.57
CA GLY A 32 9.08 -8.24 4.23
C GLY A 32 7.98 -7.23 4.52
N GLN A 33 8.11 -6.51 5.64
CA GLN A 33 7.69 -5.12 5.89
C GLN A 33 6.93 -4.93 7.22
N CYS A 34 7.63 -5.02 8.34
CA CYS A 34 7.35 -4.08 9.43
C CYS A 34 7.96 -2.73 9.00
N LEU A 35 7.20 -1.99 8.19
CA LEU A 35 7.56 -0.67 7.72
C LEU A 35 7.86 0.18 8.95
N ASN A 36 9.10 0.67 9.08
CA ASN A 36 9.40 1.65 10.11
C ASN A 36 8.43 2.82 9.91
N LEU A 37 7.71 3.21 10.96
CA LEU A 37 6.58 4.11 10.86
C LEU A 37 6.94 5.48 10.21
N ASN A 38 8.22 5.86 10.28
CA ASN A 38 8.76 7.03 9.57
C ASN A 38 8.82 6.83 8.03
N THR A 39 9.21 5.64 7.57
CA THR A 39 9.14 5.28 6.14
C THR A 39 7.69 5.19 5.67
N ALA A 40 6.77 4.78 6.55
CA ALA A 40 5.34 4.71 6.25
C ALA A 40 4.74 6.07 5.89
N CYS A 41 5.12 7.15 6.59
CA CYS A 41 4.58 8.48 6.28
C CYS A 41 5.07 9.04 4.94
N ILE A 42 6.27 8.65 4.49
CA ILE A 42 6.79 9.03 3.16
C ILE A 42 5.99 8.34 2.05
N GLU A 43 5.68 7.06 2.22
CA GLU A 43 4.85 6.33 1.26
C GLU A 43 3.41 6.87 1.24
N VAL A 44 2.84 7.17 2.42
CA VAL A 44 1.53 7.84 2.54
C VAL A 44 1.56 9.19 1.84
N LYS A 45 2.62 9.99 2.01
CA LYS A 45 2.78 11.28 1.35
C LYS A 45 2.73 11.14 -0.17
N LYS A 46 3.50 10.19 -0.72
CA LYS A 46 3.51 9.91 -2.16
C LYS A 46 2.13 9.50 -2.66
N ALA A 47 1.45 8.60 -1.96
CA ALA A 47 0.10 8.15 -2.34
C ALA A 47 -0.93 9.28 -2.24
N TYR A 48 -0.82 10.15 -1.23
CA TYR A 48 -1.72 11.28 -1.03
C TYR A 48 -1.57 12.32 -2.16
N THR A 49 -0.33 12.61 -2.58
CA THR A 49 -0.06 13.47 -3.74
C THR A 49 -0.54 12.85 -5.05
N GLU A 50 -0.43 11.52 -5.23
CA GLU A 50 -0.97 10.83 -6.41
C GLU A 50 -2.50 10.95 -6.52
N LYS A 51 -3.20 11.11 -5.39
CA LYS A 51 -4.64 11.42 -5.39
C LYS A 51 -4.97 12.88 -5.72
N GLY A 52 -3.95 13.74 -5.91
CA GLY A 52 -4.11 15.15 -6.23
C GLY A 52 -4.27 16.05 -5.01
N PHE A 53 -3.88 15.58 -3.82
CA PHE A 53 -3.85 16.40 -2.61
C PHE A 53 -2.47 17.00 -2.33
N ASP A 54 -2.42 18.01 -1.48
CA ASP A 54 -1.19 18.73 -1.16
C ASP A 54 -0.29 17.91 -0.23
N GLU A 55 0.98 17.80 -0.59
CA GLU A 55 1.95 16.97 0.10
C GLU A 55 2.34 17.51 1.49
N ASN A 56 2.14 18.82 1.73
CA ASN A 56 2.49 19.48 2.99
C ASN A 56 1.47 19.24 4.09
N GLU A 57 0.29 18.71 3.75
CA GLU A 57 -0.72 18.30 4.74
C GLU A 57 -0.36 16.98 5.43
N VAL A 58 0.63 16.25 4.90
CA VAL A 58 1.06 14.96 5.43
C VAL A 58 2.18 15.18 6.47
N PRO A 59 2.00 14.69 7.71
CA PRO A 59 3.02 14.82 8.74
C PRO A 59 4.27 14.01 8.38
N ILE A 60 5.45 14.54 8.71
CA ILE A 60 6.76 13.94 8.41
C ILE A 60 7.00 12.69 9.29
N THR A 61 6.48 12.72 10.51
CA THR A 61 6.56 11.64 11.49
C THR A 61 5.15 11.20 11.86
N ALA A 62 4.99 9.96 12.31
CA ALA A 62 3.68 9.55 12.80
C ALA A 62 3.26 10.32 14.04
N ILE A 63 1.95 10.51 14.12
CA ILE A 63 1.24 11.22 15.16
C ILE A 63 0.22 10.28 15.80
N SER A 64 -0.30 10.65 16.96
CA SER A 64 -1.41 9.91 17.57
C SER A 64 -2.68 10.04 16.72
N GLY A 65 -3.31 8.91 16.41
CA GLY A 65 -4.56 8.84 15.66
C GLY A 65 -5.83 8.93 16.51
N ALA A 66 -5.75 9.38 17.77
CA ALA A 66 -6.89 9.43 18.68
C ALA A 66 -8.09 10.23 18.15
N ASP A 67 -7.84 11.18 17.25
CA ASP A 67 -8.85 12.07 16.66
C ASP A 67 -9.47 11.55 15.34
N LEU A 68 -9.03 10.39 14.85
CA LEU A 68 -9.59 9.73 13.66
C LEU A 68 -10.89 9.02 14.03
N SER A 69 -11.82 8.90 13.08
CA SER A 69 -13.16 8.29 13.33
C SER A 69 -13.41 7.03 12.51
N ILE A 70 -12.67 6.87 11.42
CA ILE A 70 -12.80 5.76 10.47
C ILE A 70 -11.55 4.90 10.55
N CYS A 71 -10.37 5.52 10.55
CA CYS A 71 -9.10 4.85 10.74
C CYS A 71 -8.85 4.48 12.20
N LEU A 72 -7.99 3.47 12.42
CA LEU A 72 -7.66 2.99 13.76
C LEU A 72 -6.98 4.08 14.60
N HIS A 73 -7.30 4.17 15.90
CA HIS A 73 -6.79 5.22 16.80
C HIS A 73 -5.34 5.01 17.28
N THR A 74 -4.53 4.27 16.54
CA THR A 74 -3.11 4.01 16.84
C THR A 74 -2.22 5.12 16.27
N GLU A 75 -0.90 4.98 16.36
CA GLU A 75 0.00 5.88 15.62
C GLU A 75 -0.26 5.80 14.12
N THR A 76 -0.28 6.96 13.46
CA THR A 76 -0.76 7.14 12.09
C THR A 76 -0.06 8.30 11.40
N CYS A 77 -0.07 8.29 10.07
CA CYS A 77 0.41 9.39 9.23
C CYS A 77 -0.75 10.22 8.65
N CYS A 78 -1.98 10.00 9.12
CA CYS A 78 -3.17 10.70 8.65
C CYS A 78 -3.66 11.67 9.71
N THR A 79 -3.86 12.94 9.33
CA THR A 79 -4.57 13.92 10.16
C THR A 79 -6.08 13.81 9.96
N ARG A 80 -6.87 14.43 10.85
CA ARG A 80 -8.33 14.49 10.70
C ARG A 80 -8.75 15.08 9.35
N SER A 81 -8.11 16.17 8.94
CA SER A 81 -8.34 16.82 7.64
C SER A 81 -8.07 15.86 6.47
N MET A 82 -6.98 15.08 6.54
CA MET A 82 -6.68 14.06 5.52
C MET A 82 -7.74 12.96 5.49
N GLU A 83 -8.19 12.47 6.66
CA GLU A 83 -9.23 11.44 6.77
C GLU A 83 -10.54 11.90 6.11
N ASP A 84 -10.98 13.13 6.38
CA ASP A 84 -12.21 13.68 5.81
C ASP A 84 -12.12 13.80 4.28
N LYS A 85 -10.98 14.26 3.76
CA LYS A 85 -10.73 14.37 2.31
C LYS A 85 -10.68 13.00 1.62
N LEU A 86 -9.95 12.04 2.20
CA LEU A 86 -9.85 10.68 1.68
C LEU A 86 -11.20 9.96 1.71
N THR A 87 -11.99 10.19 2.75
CA THR A 87 -13.35 9.64 2.87
C THR A 87 -14.26 10.17 1.76
N SER A 88 -14.21 11.48 1.51
CA SER A 88 -14.97 12.11 0.42
C SER A 88 -14.55 11.56 -0.95
N LEU A 89 -13.24 11.45 -1.21
CA LEU A 89 -12.71 10.89 -2.44
C LEU A 89 -13.11 9.43 -2.64
N SER A 90 -12.95 8.60 -1.61
CA SER A 90 -13.29 7.18 -1.65
C SER A 90 -14.77 6.97 -1.99
N ARG A 91 -15.67 7.73 -1.35
CA ARG A 91 -17.11 7.69 -1.65
C ARG A 91 -17.39 8.05 -3.11
N LYS A 92 -16.78 9.13 -3.60
CA LYS A 92 -16.96 9.59 -4.99
C LYS A 92 -16.47 8.54 -5.99
N GLU A 93 -15.26 8.01 -5.81
CA GLU A 93 -14.68 6.98 -6.67
C GLU A 93 -15.51 5.70 -6.66
N HIS A 94 -15.94 5.26 -5.48
CA HIS A 94 -16.78 4.07 -5.35
C HIS A 94 -18.14 4.24 -6.03
N THR A 95 -18.83 5.36 -5.81
CA THR A 95 -20.10 5.65 -6.50
C THR A 95 -19.93 5.71 -8.01
N ARG A 96 -18.83 6.30 -8.51
CA ARG A 96 -18.51 6.32 -9.93
C ARG A 96 -18.32 4.90 -10.49
N GLN A 97 -17.59 4.04 -9.79
CA GLN A 97 -17.39 2.65 -10.23
C GLN A 97 -18.70 1.85 -10.26
N LEU A 98 -19.59 2.06 -9.29
CA LEU A 98 -20.92 1.45 -9.29
C LEU A 98 -21.77 1.92 -10.46
N ASP A 99 -21.83 3.23 -10.71
CA ASP A 99 -22.59 3.82 -11.82
C ASP A 99 -22.15 3.26 -13.18
N GLU A 100 -20.84 3.17 -13.42
CA GLU A 100 -20.28 2.55 -14.64
C GLU A 100 -20.66 1.07 -14.76
N SER A 101 -20.60 0.33 -13.65
CA SER A 101 -21.01 -1.08 -13.62
C SER A 101 -22.50 -1.24 -13.93
N PHE A 102 -23.35 -0.38 -13.38
CA PHE A 102 -24.79 -0.37 -13.66
C PHE A 102 -25.12 0.01 -15.11
N LYS A 103 -24.37 0.94 -15.72
CA LYS A 103 -24.53 1.27 -17.15
C LYS A 103 -24.28 0.07 -18.04
N ILE A 104 -23.25 -0.72 -17.73
CA ILE A 104 -22.94 -1.95 -18.46
C ILE A 104 -24.09 -2.96 -18.32
N LEU A 105 -24.59 -3.17 -17.09
CA LEU A 105 -25.68 -4.11 -16.83
C LEU A 105 -27.03 -3.70 -17.44
N LYS A 106 -27.21 -2.41 -17.73
CA LYS A 106 -28.44 -1.87 -18.33
C LYS A 106 -28.45 -1.99 -19.87
N THR A 107 -27.33 -2.35 -20.48
CA THR A 107 -27.19 -2.57 -21.93
C THR A 107 -27.42 -4.03 -22.28
#